data_AF-A0A0Z8GL48-F1
#
_entry.id   AF-A0A0Z8GL48-F1
#
_cell.length_a   1.000
_cell.length_b   1.000
_cell.length_c   1.000
_cell.angle_alpha   90.00
_cell.angle_beta   90.00
_cell.angle_gamma   90.00
#
_symmetry.space_group_name_H-M   'P 1'
#
loop_
_entity.id
_entity.type
_entity.pdbx_description
1 polymer ?
#
loop_
_entity_poly.entity_id
_entity_poly.type
_entity_poly.pdbx_seq_one_letter_code
_entity_poly.pdbx_strand_id
1 'polypeptide(L)' 'MEVKKETKTTYHHVRCSKEAYDQIVEIANECDLTIATVSTSLLLYALNHAEVISTEKVVKESRLIIGGNYDSNN' A
#
# COMPACT_ATOMS: atom_id res chain seq x y z
N MET A 1 -20.27 8.37 23.62
CA MET A 1 -20.89 7.76 22.43
C MET A 1 -19.75 7.44 21.46
N GLU A 2 -19.24 6.21 21.49
CA GLU A 2 -18.12 5.82 20.64
C GLU A 2 -18.60 5.69 19.19
N VAL A 3 -18.03 6.50 18.31
CA VAL A 3 -18.33 6.47 16.88
C VAL A 3 -17.61 5.25 16.30
N LYS A 4 -18.37 4.18 15.99
CA LYS A 4 -17.85 3.03 15.24
C LYS A 4 -17.36 3.53 13.88
N LYS A 5 -16.03 3.50 13.66
CA LYS A 5 -15.45 3.70 12.33
C LYS A 5 -15.83 2.49 11.47
N GLU A 6 -16.78 2.68 10.56
CA GLU A 6 -17.00 1.71 9.49
C GLU A 6 -15.74 1.64 8.63
N THR A 7 -15.18 0.44 8.46
CA THR A 7 -14.09 0.18 7.53
C THR A 7 -14.59 0.49 6.12
N LYS A 8 -14.21 1.67 5.60
CA LYS A 8 -14.39 2.00 4.19
C LYS A 8 -13.72 0.90 3.36
N THR A 9 -14.52 0.13 2.65
CA THR A 9 -14.07 -0.73 1.56
C THR A 9 -13.74 0.16 0.37
N THR A 10 -12.65 0.92 0.48
CA THR A 10 -12.06 1.58 -0.68
C THR A 10 -11.45 0.51 -1.56
N TYR A 11 -12.06 0.27 -2.72
CA TYR A 11 -11.39 -0.46 -3.80
C TYR A 11 -10.12 0.30 -4.15
N HIS A 12 -8.97 -0.29 -3.87
CA HIS A 12 -7.70 0.30 -4.24
C HIS A 12 -7.58 0.26 -5.76
N HIS A 13 -7.55 1.43 -6.39
CA HIS A 13 -7.28 1.53 -7.82
C HIS A 13 -5.81 1.18 -8.05
N VAL A 14 -5.55 0.02 -8.67
CA VAL A 14 -4.22 -0.34 -9.12
C VAL A 14 -3.92 0.47 -10.37
N ARG A 15 -2.89 1.32 -10.30
CA ARG A 15 -2.39 2.04 -11.48
C ARG A 15 -1.25 1.24 -12.09
N CYS A 16 -1.26 1.09 -13.41
CA CYS A 16 -0.21 0.45 -14.19
C CYS A 16 0.15 1.31 -15.41
N SER A 17 1.26 0.97 -16.08
CA SER A 17 1.59 1.60 -17.36
C SER A 17 0.60 1.16 -18.44
N LYS A 18 0.56 1.92 -19.53
CA LYS A 18 -0.28 1.56 -20.68
C LYS A 18 0.12 0.20 -21.25
N GLU A 19 1.41 -0.09 -21.41
CA GLU A 19 1.83 -1.39 -21.96
C GLU A 19 1.37 -2.55 -21.09
N ALA A 20 1.49 -2.42 -19.76
CA ALA A 20 1.04 -3.46 -18.84
C ALA A 20 -0.49 -3.64 -18.90
N TYR A 21 -1.24 -2.55 -19.03
CA TYR A 21 -2.70 -2.62 -19.20
C TYR A 21 -3.08 -3.35 -20.49
N ASP A 22 -2.46 -3.00 -21.61
CA ASP A 22 -2.75 -3.59 -22.92
C ASP A 22 -2.48 -5.12 -22.90
N GLN A 23 -1.39 -5.55 -22.25
CA GLN A 23 -1.09 -6.97 -22.06
C GLN A 23 -2.12 -7.69 -21.18
N ILE A 24 -2.57 -7.05 -20.08
CA ILE A 24 -3.61 -7.63 -19.22
C ILE A 24 -4.92 -7.78 -20.00
N VAL A 25 -5.26 -6.82 -20.85
CA VAL A 25 -6.45 -6.88 -21.71
C VAL A 25 -6.34 -8.02 -22.72
N GLU A 26 -5.17 -8.19 -23.35
CA GLU A 26 -4.92 -9.28 -24.29
C GLU A 26 -5.14 -10.65 -23.62
N ILE A 27 -4.51 -10.88 -22.45
CA ILE A 27 -4.67 -12.12 -21.68
C ILE A 27 -6.13 -12.35 -21.25
N ALA A 28 -6.80 -11.29 -20.80
CA ALA A 28 -8.20 -11.35 -20.39
C ALA A 28 -9.10 -11.79 -21.55
N ASN A 29 -8.88 -11.25 -22.74
CA ASN A 29 -9.62 -11.61 -23.94
C ASN A 29 -9.31 -13.03 -24.42
N GLU A 30 -8.03 -13.45 -24.41
CA GLU A 30 -7.64 -14.81 -24.83
C GLU A 30 -8.18 -15.90 -23.91
N CYS A 31 -8.33 -15.61 -22.62
CA CYS A 31 -8.76 -16.57 -21.62
C CYS A 31 -10.24 -16.47 -21.23
N ASP A 32 -11.04 -15.60 -21.87
CA ASP A 32 -12.42 -15.28 -21.49
C ASP A 32 -12.56 -14.90 -19.99
N LEU A 33 -11.62 -14.10 -19.48
CA LEU A 33 -11.58 -13.64 -18.09
C LEU A 33 -11.80 -12.13 -17.99
N THR A 34 -12.15 -11.67 -16.79
CA THR A 34 -12.18 -10.22 -16.54
C THR A 34 -10.76 -9.69 -16.27
N ILE A 35 -10.50 -8.44 -16.66
CA ILE A 35 -9.26 -7.71 -16.35
C ILE A 35 -8.94 -7.78 -14.85
N ALA A 36 -9.96 -7.66 -14.00
CA ALA A 36 -9.81 -7.74 -12.55
C ALA A 36 -9.31 -9.12 -12.09
N THR A 37 -9.86 -10.20 -12.66
CA THR A 37 -9.43 -11.58 -12.37
C THR A 37 -7.98 -11.80 -12.77
N VAL A 38 -7.60 -11.41 -13.99
CA VAL A 38 -6.23 -11.55 -14.49
C VAL A 38 -5.26 -10.75 -13.62
N SER A 39 -5.58 -9.48 -13.33
CA SER A 39 -4.76 -8.61 -12.48
C SER A 39 -4.56 -9.20 -11.08
N THR A 40 -5.62 -9.77 -10.50
CA THR A 40 -5.57 -10.38 -9.17
C THR A 40 -4.70 -11.63 -9.17
N SER A 41 -4.84 -12.50 -10.16
CA SER A 41 -4.03 -13.72 -10.29
C SER A 41 -2.55 -13.41 -10.48
N LEU A 42 -2.21 -12.44 -11.33
CA LEU A 42 -0.84 -11.99 -11.54
C LEU A 42 -0.25 -11.39 -10.26
N LEU A 43 -1.02 -10.55 -9.55
CA LEU A 43 -0.59 -9.97 -8.28
C LEU A 43 -0.33 -11.04 -7.22
N LEU A 44 -1.23 -12.02 -7.08
CA LEU A 44 -1.07 -13.13 -6.14
C LEU A 44 0.15 -13.99 -6.49
N TYR A 45 0.36 -14.27 -7.77
CA TYR A 45 1.53 -15.01 -8.23
C TYR A 45 2.83 -14.27 -7.88
N ALA A 46 2.88 -12.97 -8.18
CA ALA A 46 4.04 -12.14 -7.86
C ALA A 46 4.30 -12.08 -6.35
N LEU A 47 3.27 -11.92 -5.53
CA LEU A 47 3.38 -11.92 -4.07
C LEU A 47 3.93 -13.24 -3.52
N ASN A 48 3.47 -14.38 -4.06
CA ASN A 48 3.93 -15.70 -3.63
C ASN A 48 5.41 -15.96 -3.97
N HIS A 49 5.96 -15.25 -4.97
CA HIS A 49 7.36 -15.39 -5.40
C HIS A 49 8.21 -14.18 -5.04
N ALA A 50 7.65 -13.19 -4.35
CA ALA A 50 8.37 -12.01 -3.91
C ALA A 50 9.25 -12.37 -2.72
N GLU A 51 10.55 -12.10 -2.83
CA GLU A 51 11.45 -12.15 -1.68
C GLU A 51 11.13 -10.99 -0.73
N VAL A 52 10.80 -11.30 0.52
CA VAL A 52 10.53 -10.28 1.54
C VAL A 52 11.86 -9.70 2.01
N ILE A 53 12.27 -8.59 1.38
CA ILE A 53 13.42 -7.80 1.84
C ILE A 53 12.94 -6.91 2.99
N SER A 54 12.99 -7.45 4.21
CA SER A 54 12.72 -6.68 5.42
C SER A 54 13.89 -5.75 5.72
N THR A 55 13.78 -4.49 5.31
CA THR A 55 14.70 -3.44 5.78
C THR A 55 14.16 -2.86 7.08
N GLU A 56 14.84 -3.07 8.20
CA GLU A 56 14.56 -2.34 9.44
C GLU A 56 14.76 -0.83 9.20
N LYS A 57 13.66 -0.10 9.07
CA LYS A 57 13.69 1.35 8.99
C LYS A 57 13.54 1.91 10.40
N VAL A 58 14.66 2.28 11.02
CA VAL A 58 14.65 3.01 12.30
C VAL A 58 14.05 4.40 12.06
N VAL A 59 12.79 4.59 12.46
CA VAL A 59 12.17 5.90 12.47
C VAL A 59 12.68 6.64 13.70
N LYS A 60 13.59 7.59 13.52
CA LYS A 60 13.96 8.52 14.60
C LYS A 60 12.82 9.51 14.83
N GLU A 61 11.98 9.23 15.81
CA GLU A 61 11.06 10.23 16.33
C GLU A 61 11.84 11.34 17.02
N SER A 62 11.85 12.52 16.41
CA SER A 62 12.43 13.72 17.00
C SER A 62 11.33 14.44 17.78
N ARG A 63 11.39 14.36 19.12
CA ARG A 63 10.45 15.09 19.98
C ARG A 63 10.91 16.54 20.10
N LEU A 64 10.17 17.46 19.50
CA LEU A 64 10.32 18.89 19.75
C LEU A 64 9.60 19.25 21.05
N ILE A 65 10.33 19.62 22.08
CA ILE A 65 9.76 20.17 23.32
C ILE A 65 9.82 21.69 23.20
N ILE A 66 8.66 22.33 23.07
CA ILE A 66 8.52 23.80 23.07
C ILE A 66 8.09 24.21 24.48
N GLY A 67 8.83 25.14 25.10
CA GLY A 67 8.54 25.66 26.45
C GLY A 67 9.32 25.01 27.59
N GLY A 68 10.49 24.43 27.34
CA GLY A 68 11.38 23.99 28.42
C GLY A 68 11.68 25.18 29.35
N ASN A 69 11.39 25.03 30.64
CA ASN A 69 11.72 26.03 31.65
C ASN A 69 13.23 26.26 31.64
N TYR A 70 13.63 27.39 31.06
CA TYR A 70 14.91 28.02 31.37
C TYR A 70 14.69 28.89 32.61
N ASP A 71 15.61 28.76 33.56
CA ASP A 71 15.72 29.40 34.88
C ASP A 71 14.77 28.87 35.98
N SER A 72 15.23 28.68 37.23
CA SER A 72 16.27 29.43 37.92
C SER A 72 17.06 28.56 38.90
N ASN A 73 18.37 28.79 38.89
CA ASN A 73 19.29 28.60 40.00
C ASN A 73 18.65 29.13 41.31
N ASN A 74 18.52 28.28 42.33
CA ASN A 74 18.59 28.65 43.75
C ASN A 74 18.90 27.42 44.60
#